data_AF-A0A519LEF9-F1
#
_entry.id   AF-A0A519LEF9-F1
#
_cell.length_a   1.000
_cell.length_b   1.000
_cell.length_c   1.000
_cell.angle_alpha   90.00
_cell.angle_beta   90.00
_cell.angle_gamma   90.00
#
_symmetry.space_group_name_H-M   'P 1'
#
loop_
_entity.id
_entity.type
_entity.pdbx_description
1 polymer ?
#
loop_
_entity_poly.entity_id
_entity_poly.type
_entity_poly.pdbx_seq_one_letter_code
_entity_poly.pdbx_strand_id
1 'polypeptide(L)'
;MRNLCVNKFFTKIIILKNYKSDKNLYFCKIKINTVSELARVFKTFIAYLKRPDLYPELGRKIIKNIFNRNSAFKGKEKTNLWASQIAISQEEVIKTMFGLDFHPFSEIHPQEFKKALDAQNTCPIKMGGAGALELLYSACEFTKAKTVIETGVAYGWSSFATLTSLQKRNGTLYSSDMPYLSQNGDQYVGCVVPDNLRANWKLFRHADRESLPKILKESGEIDVVHYDSDKSYEGMKWAYETLYPKLRKGGVFISDDINDNSAFQDFCEQKKIVPTVVKFEEKFVGVFVK
;
A
#
# COMPACT_ATOMS: atom_id res chain seq x y z
N MET A 1 21.26 -31.29 19.81
CA MET A 1 20.64 -30.23 20.63
C MET A 1 20.32 -29.01 19.77
N ARG A 2 19.10 -28.90 19.24
CA ARG A 2 18.51 -27.64 18.67
C ARG A 2 17.04 -27.77 18.20
N ASN A 3 16.31 -28.81 18.62
CA ASN A 3 14.90 -29.03 18.20
C ASN A 3 13.90 -29.11 19.37
N LEU A 4 14.27 -28.63 20.57
CA LEU A 4 13.40 -28.71 21.75
C LEU A 4 12.90 -27.36 22.31
N CYS A 5 13.25 -26.23 21.67
CA CYS A 5 12.86 -24.91 22.19
C CYS A 5 11.55 -24.36 21.59
N VAL A 6 11.00 -24.98 20.54
CA VAL A 6 9.77 -24.50 19.87
C VAL A 6 8.49 -24.98 20.58
N ASN A 7 8.53 -26.16 21.21
CA ASN A 7 7.34 -26.77 21.82
C ASN A 7 6.96 -26.22 23.21
N LYS A 8 7.83 -25.45 23.87
CA LYS A 8 7.52 -24.87 25.19
C LYS A 8 7.06 -23.41 25.16
N PHE A 9 7.03 -22.77 23.99
CA PHE A 9 6.72 -21.33 23.90
C PHE A 9 5.25 -21.01 23.60
N PHE A 10 4.49 -21.97 23.04
CA PHE A 10 3.09 -21.72 22.63
C PHE A 10 2.04 -21.96 23.71
N THR A 11 2.40 -22.58 24.83
CA THR A 11 1.49 -22.75 25.98
C THR A 11 1.22 -21.45 26.74
N LYS A 12 1.83 -20.32 26.33
CA LYS A 12 1.66 -19.01 26.99
C LYS A 12 0.77 -18.01 26.23
N ILE A 13 0.19 -18.40 25.09
CA ILE A 13 -0.78 -17.57 24.34
C ILE A 13 -2.23 -17.84 24.77
N ILE A 14 -2.44 -18.85 25.62
CA ILE A 14 -3.71 -19.11 26.30
C ILE A 14 -3.38 -19.08 27.79
N ILE A 15 -4.20 -18.39 28.58
CA ILE A 15 -4.01 -18.04 30.01
C ILE A 15 -3.32 -16.68 30.20
N LEU A 16 -4.14 -15.62 30.13
CA LEU A 16 -4.14 -14.52 31.09
C LEU A 16 -5.42 -13.68 30.88
N LYS A 17 -6.56 -14.24 31.29
CA LYS A 17 -7.75 -13.46 31.67
C LYS A 17 -8.46 -14.23 32.77
N ASN A 18 -8.07 -13.96 34.01
CA ASN A 18 -8.91 -14.13 35.19
C ASN A 18 -8.22 -13.45 36.38
N TYR A 19 -8.76 -12.28 36.77
CA TYR A 19 -8.99 -11.76 38.13
C TYR A 19 -8.78 -10.24 38.22
N LYS A 20 -9.87 -9.45 38.15
CA LYS A 20 -10.55 -8.84 39.33
C LYS A 20 -11.67 -7.88 38.89
N SER A 21 -12.79 -8.03 39.60
CA SER A 21 -14.01 -7.23 39.73
C SER A 21 -13.96 -5.77 39.28
N ASP A 22 -14.93 -5.33 38.47
CA ASP A 22 -15.97 -4.40 38.94
C ASP A 22 -17.14 -4.25 37.95
N LYS A 23 -18.26 -3.80 38.52
CA LYS A 23 -19.66 -4.04 38.15
C LYS A 23 -20.14 -3.30 36.88
N ASN A 24 -21.19 -3.89 36.30
CA ASN A 24 -22.12 -3.36 35.30
C ASN A 24 -21.57 -3.08 33.90
N LEU A 25 -21.90 -3.94 32.93
CA LEU A 25 -22.28 -3.50 31.58
C LEU A 25 -22.95 -4.63 30.79
N TYR A 26 -24.17 -4.34 30.32
CA TYR A 26 -24.94 -4.94 29.22
C TYR A 26 -24.34 -6.17 28.51
N PHE A 27 -25.05 -7.30 28.64
CA PHE A 27 -24.87 -8.49 27.81
C PHE A 27 -25.20 -8.19 26.34
N CYS A 28 -24.20 -7.84 25.54
CA CYS A 28 -24.24 -8.07 24.10
C CYS A 28 -23.67 -9.47 23.85
N LYS A 29 -24.52 -10.44 23.49
CA LYS A 29 -24.11 -11.77 23.05
C LYS A 29 -23.35 -11.67 21.73
N ILE A 30 -22.03 -11.49 21.78
CA ILE A 30 -21.17 -11.73 20.62
C ILE A 30 -21.00 -13.26 20.48
N LYS A 31 -21.76 -13.88 19.57
CA LYS A 31 -21.45 -15.23 19.10
C LYS A 31 -20.20 -15.16 18.23
N ILE A 32 -19.03 -15.27 18.85
CA ILE A 32 -17.74 -15.44 18.16
C ILE A 32 -17.66 -16.90 17.72
N ASN A 33 -17.77 -17.18 16.42
CA ASN A 33 -17.54 -18.53 15.88
C ASN A 33 -16.02 -18.84 15.92
N THR A 34 -15.56 -19.38 17.04
CA THR A 34 -14.15 -19.72 17.32
C THR A 34 -13.53 -20.71 16.33
N VAL A 35 -14.34 -21.57 15.71
CA VAL A 35 -13.89 -22.60 14.76
C VAL A 35 -13.41 -21.99 13.42
N SER A 36 -14.11 -20.97 12.88
CA SER A 36 -13.73 -20.36 11.60
C SER A 36 -12.44 -19.55 11.71
N GLU A 37 -12.23 -18.87 12.85
CA GLU A 37 -10.99 -18.14 13.12
C GLU A 37 -9.80 -19.07 13.32
N LEU A 38 -9.96 -20.18 14.04
CA LEU A 38 -8.90 -21.20 14.19
C LEU A 38 -8.52 -21.80 12.83
N ALA A 39 -9.49 -22.11 11.98
CA ALA A 39 -9.25 -22.60 10.62
C ALA A 39 -8.51 -21.55 9.76
N ARG A 40 -8.87 -20.27 9.86
CA ARG A 40 -8.21 -19.16 9.15
C ARG A 40 -6.74 -18.98 9.59
N VAL A 41 -6.49 -19.02 10.90
CA VAL A 41 -5.14 -18.92 11.47
C VAL A 41 -4.30 -20.12 11.06
N PHE A 42 -4.84 -21.34 11.16
CA PHE A 42 -4.15 -22.56 10.73
C PHE A 42 -3.85 -22.54 9.23
N LYS A 43 -4.78 -22.10 8.39
CA LYS A 43 -4.55 -21.94 6.94
C LYS A 43 -3.42 -20.96 6.64
N THR A 44 -3.38 -19.83 7.36
CA THR A 44 -2.30 -18.84 7.24
C THR A 44 -0.97 -19.43 7.68
N PHE A 45 -0.94 -20.22 8.77
CA PHE A 45 0.26 -20.91 9.24
C PHE A 45 0.79 -21.92 8.21
N ILE A 46 -0.08 -22.78 7.66
CA ILE A 46 0.30 -23.72 6.58
C ILE A 46 0.80 -22.96 5.33
N ALA A 47 0.20 -21.81 5.00
CA ALA A 47 0.65 -21.00 3.87
C ALA A 47 2.08 -20.47 4.07
N TYR A 48 2.42 -19.98 5.26
CA TYR A 48 3.81 -19.62 5.59
C TYR A 48 4.72 -20.84 5.53
N LEU A 49 4.32 -22.02 6.05
CA LEU A 49 5.15 -23.23 5.96
C LEU A 49 5.52 -23.60 4.52
N LYS A 50 4.65 -23.31 3.54
CA LYS A 50 4.90 -23.54 2.11
C LYS A 50 5.73 -22.43 1.42
N ARG A 51 6.06 -21.35 2.14
CA ARG A 51 6.75 -20.14 1.64
C ARG A 51 7.83 -19.68 2.64
N PRO A 52 8.94 -20.43 2.78
CA PRO A 52 9.99 -20.09 3.73
C PRO A 52 10.67 -18.74 3.44
N ASP A 53 10.59 -18.26 2.20
CA ASP A 53 11.03 -16.94 1.78
C ASP A 53 10.28 -15.79 2.48
N LEU A 54 9.08 -16.04 3.02
CA LEU A 54 8.28 -15.05 3.74
C LEU A 54 8.49 -15.06 5.27
N TYR A 55 9.35 -15.94 5.79
CA TYR A 55 9.63 -16.02 7.23
C TYR A 55 10.22 -14.75 7.84
N PRO A 56 11.12 -14.01 7.18
CA PRO A 56 11.58 -12.73 7.69
C PRO A 56 10.42 -11.78 7.96
N GLU A 57 9.45 -11.72 7.04
CA GLU A 57 8.28 -10.85 7.17
C GLU A 57 7.31 -11.32 8.25
N LEU A 58 7.10 -12.63 8.39
CA LEU A 58 6.35 -13.19 9.50
C LEU A 58 6.96 -12.79 10.85
N GLY A 59 8.28 -12.90 11.00
CA GLY A 59 9.01 -12.48 12.19
C GLY A 59 8.81 -11.00 12.50
N ARG A 60 8.91 -10.13 11.50
CA ARG A 60 8.65 -8.68 11.66
C ARG A 60 7.23 -8.40 12.10
N LYS A 61 6.23 -9.05 11.50
CA LYS A 61 4.82 -8.91 11.91
C LYS A 61 4.59 -9.35 13.36
N ILE A 62 5.23 -10.42 13.80
CA ILE A 62 5.14 -10.90 15.18
C ILE A 62 5.74 -9.87 16.15
N ILE A 63 6.96 -9.39 15.87
CA ILE A 63 7.63 -8.37 16.70
C ILE A 63 6.78 -7.09 16.75
N LYS A 64 6.27 -6.62 15.60
CA LYS A 64 5.38 -5.46 15.48
C LYS A 64 4.14 -5.61 16.36
N ASN A 65 3.48 -6.76 16.30
CA ASN A 65 2.26 -7.02 17.07
C ASN A 65 2.49 -7.20 18.58
N ILE A 66 3.68 -7.65 19.00
CA ILE A 66 4.02 -7.86 20.41
C ILE A 66 4.53 -6.58 21.07
N PHE A 67 5.45 -5.87 20.42
CA PHE A 67 6.20 -4.77 21.03
C PHE A 67 5.73 -3.37 20.56
N ASN A 68 5.19 -3.24 19.35
CA ASN A 68 4.94 -1.93 18.71
C ASN A 68 3.47 -1.71 18.30
N ARG A 69 2.50 -2.28 19.03
CA ARG A 69 1.07 -2.21 18.67
C ARG A 69 0.53 -0.79 18.44
N ASN A 70 1.03 0.20 19.19
CA ASN A 70 0.58 1.60 19.08
C ASN A 70 1.30 2.40 17.99
N SER A 71 2.37 1.86 17.38
CA SER A 71 3.14 2.57 16.33
C SER A 71 2.33 2.84 15.07
N ALA A 72 1.28 2.03 14.80
CA ALA A 72 0.43 2.18 13.63
C ALA A 72 -0.41 3.47 13.63
N PHE A 73 -0.65 4.08 14.80
CA PHE A 73 -1.46 5.28 14.96
C PHE A 73 -0.67 6.47 15.49
N LYS A 74 0.67 6.38 15.46
CA LYS A 74 1.56 7.43 15.97
C LYS A 74 1.23 8.75 15.27
N GLY A 75 0.83 9.76 16.05
CA GLY A 75 0.53 11.09 15.52
C GLY A 75 -0.75 11.21 14.68
N LYS A 76 -1.60 10.17 14.61
CA LYS A 76 -2.79 10.13 13.75
C LYS A 76 -3.70 11.36 13.86
N GLU A 77 -4.12 11.73 15.07
CA GLU A 77 -5.04 12.86 15.27
C GLU A 77 -4.46 14.18 14.80
N LYS A 78 -3.20 14.48 15.18
CA LYS A 78 -2.46 15.68 14.75
C LYS A 78 -2.32 15.72 13.23
N THR A 79 -1.91 14.61 12.62
CA THR A 79 -1.69 14.53 11.17
C THR A 79 -3.00 14.60 10.39
N ASN A 80 -4.08 14.01 10.90
CA ASN A 80 -5.39 14.13 10.28
C ASN A 80 -5.90 15.59 10.31
N LEU A 81 -5.71 16.30 11.43
CA LEU A 81 -6.05 17.72 11.54
C LEU A 81 -5.19 18.54 10.56
N TRP A 82 -3.87 18.35 10.57
CA TRP A 82 -2.94 19.01 9.64
C TRP A 82 -3.34 18.79 8.18
N ALA A 83 -3.54 17.53 7.78
CA ALA A 83 -3.94 17.17 6.41
C ALA A 83 -5.27 17.83 6.04
N SER A 84 -6.26 17.81 6.93
CA SER A 84 -7.57 18.43 6.67
C SER A 84 -7.52 19.95 6.47
N GLN A 85 -6.56 20.64 7.08
CA GLN A 85 -6.42 22.09 7.00
C GLN A 85 -5.78 22.58 5.70
N ILE A 86 -4.94 21.74 5.09
CA ILE A 86 -4.19 22.10 3.87
C ILE A 86 -4.62 21.33 2.63
N ALA A 87 -5.55 20.38 2.79
CA ALA A 87 -5.98 19.53 1.69
C ALA A 87 -6.75 20.32 0.63
N ILE A 88 -6.38 20.06 -0.63
CA ILE A 88 -7.05 20.58 -1.81
C ILE A 88 -7.59 19.44 -2.66
N SER A 89 -8.37 19.77 -3.70
CA SER A 89 -8.96 18.77 -4.58
C SER A 89 -7.91 18.18 -5.53
N GLN A 90 -8.20 17.00 -6.08
CA GLN A 90 -7.35 16.35 -7.08
C GLN A 90 -7.23 17.23 -8.34
N GLU A 91 -8.33 17.85 -8.78
CA GLU A 91 -8.37 18.81 -9.89
C GLU A 91 -7.43 20.00 -9.65
N GLU A 92 -7.46 20.57 -8.45
CA GLU A 92 -6.62 21.71 -8.10
C GLU A 92 -5.13 21.35 -8.13
N VAL A 93 -4.75 20.17 -7.63
CA VAL A 93 -3.35 19.69 -7.72
C VAL A 93 -2.93 19.47 -9.16
N ILE A 94 -3.75 18.80 -9.97
CA ILE A 94 -3.41 18.52 -11.38
C ILE A 94 -3.20 19.84 -12.15
N LYS A 95 -4.04 20.85 -11.89
CA LYS A 95 -3.91 22.17 -12.49
C LYS A 95 -2.70 22.95 -11.98
N THR A 96 -2.55 23.08 -10.67
CA THR A 96 -1.56 23.99 -10.06
C THR A 96 -0.15 23.40 -10.00
N MET A 97 -0.03 22.10 -9.73
CA MET A 97 1.25 21.41 -9.56
C MET A 97 1.78 20.82 -10.86
N PHE A 98 0.90 20.28 -11.71
CA PHE A 98 1.29 19.63 -12.96
C PHE A 98 1.05 20.49 -14.20
N GLY A 99 0.26 21.56 -14.10
CA GLY A 99 -0.06 22.42 -15.25
C GLY A 99 -0.90 21.70 -16.31
N LEU A 100 -1.72 20.72 -15.89
CA LEU A 100 -2.56 19.90 -16.77
C LEU A 100 -4.04 20.16 -16.49
N ASP A 101 -4.89 19.91 -17.48
CA ASP A 101 -6.34 19.94 -17.30
C ASP A 101 -6.83 18.65 -16.64
N PHE A 102 -7.80 18.79 -15.74
CA PHE A 102 -8.44 17.65 -15.10
C PHE A 102 -9.43 16.99 -16.04
N HIS A 103 -9.28 15.69 -16.22
CA HIS A 103 -10.20 14.86 -16.97
C HIS A 103 -10.38 13.52 -16.23
N PRO A 104 -11.61 13.11 -15.91
CA PRO A 104 -11.86 11.81 -15.29
C PRO A 104 -11.27 10.67 -16.11
N PHE A 105 -10.53 9.77 -15.47
CA PHE A 105 -9.83 8.68 -16.18
C PHE A 105 -10.81 7.77 -16.93
N SER A 106 -12.02 7.59 -16.39
CA SER A 106 -13.13 6.87 -17.01
C SER A 106 -13.70 7.53 -18.26
N GLU A 107 -13.55 8.84 -18.43
CA GLU A 107 -14.01 9.58 -19.63
C GLU A 107 -12.98 9.53 -20.75
N ILE A 108 -11.68 9.53 -20.40
CA ILE A 108 -10.59 9.42 -21.37
C ILE A 108 -10.46 7.99 -21.91
N HIS A 109 -10.68 6.98 -21.04
CA HIS A 109 -10.51 5.56 -21.37
C HIS A 109 -11.77 4.72 -21.06
N PRO A 110 -12.95 5.05 -21.63
CA PRO A 110 -14.22 4.49 -21.19
C PRO A 110 -14.35 2.98 -21.42
N GLN A 111 -13.80 2.46 -22.52
CA GLN A 111 -13.91 1.03 -22.84
C GLN A 111 -13.02 0.18 -21.94
N GLU A 112 -11.76 0.58 -21.75
CA GLU A 112 -10.80 -0.08 -20.87
C GLU A 112 -11.23 0.04 -19.41
N PHE A 113 -11.73 1.21 -19.00
CA PHE A 113 -12.27 1.41 -17.65
C PHE A 113 -13.45 0.49 -17.36
N LYS A 114 -14.39 0.36 -18.30
CA LYS A 114 -15.52 -0.57 -18.14
C LYS A 114 -15.05 -2.02 -18.01
N LYS A 115 -14.10 -2.46 -18.86
CA LYS A 115 -13.51 -3.81 -18.76
C LYS A 115 -12.81 -4.04 -17.42
N ALA A 116 -12.06 -3.06 -16.94
CA ALA A 116 -11.42 -3.08 -15.63
C ALA A 116 -12.45 -3.23 -14.50
N LEU A 117 -13.57 -2.51 -14.57
CA LEU A 117 -14.67 -2.62 -13.62
C LEU A 117 -15.35 -3.99 -13.66
N ASP A 118 -15.61 -4.54 -14.85
CA ASP A 118 -16.18 -5.88 -15.02
C ASP A 118 -15.22 -6.96 -14.46
N ALA A 119 -13.91 -6.83 -14.70
CA ALA A 119 -12.89 -7.71 -14.14
C ALA A 119 -12.84 -7.64 -12.60
N GLN A 120 -12.97 -6.45 -12.02
CA GLN A 120 -13.09 -6.29 -10.57
C GLN A 120 -14.35 -6.98 -10.04
N ASN A 121 -15.51 -6.71 -10.65
CA ASN A 121 -16.81 -7.20 -10.18
C ASN A 121 -16.94 -8.73 -10.29
N THR A 122 -16.22 -9.36 -11.22
CA THR A 122 -16.17 -10.81 -11.39
C THR A 122 -15.09 -11.48 -10.54
N CYS A 123 -14.19 -10.71 -9.91
CA CYS A 123 -13.18 -11.26 -9.04
C CYS A 123 -13.81 -11.90 -7.79
N PRO A 124 -13.52 -13.17 -7.47
CA PRO A 124 -14.18 -13.88 -6.38
C PRO A 124 -13.69 -13.47 -4.99
N ILE A 125 -12.71 -12.57 -4.91
CA ILE A 125 -12.18 -12.02 -3.67
C ILE A 125 -12.27 -10.50 -3.66
N LYS A 126 -12.50 -9.94 -2.48
CA LYS A 126 -12.47 -8.49 -2.27
C LYS A 126 -11.04 -8.01 -2.05
N MET A 127 -10.60 -7.02 -2.84
CA MET A 127 -9.28 -6.37 -2.76
C MET A 127 -9.45 -4.83 -2.72
N GLY A 128 -8.34 -4.10 -2.65
CA GLY A 128 -8.32 -2.63 -2.72
C GLY A 128 -8.82 -2.10 -4.07
N GLY A 129 -9.75 -1.16 -4.03
CA GLY A 129 -10.45 -0.58 -5.19
C GLY A 129 -9.65 0.48 -5.95
N ALA A 130 -10.34 1.32 -6.72
CA ALA A 130 -9.73 2.43 -7.44
C ALA A 130 -9.21 3.50 -6.45
N GLY A 131 -7.96 3.92 -6.63
CA GLY A 131 -7.35 5.05 -5.93
C GLY A 131 -7.46 6.34 -6.74
N ALA A 132 -6.57 7.30 -6.47
CA ALA A 132 -6.50 8.59 -7.15
C ALA A 132 -5.91 8.48 -8.59
N LEU A 133 -6.64 7.84 -9.52
CA LEU A 133 -6.14 7.47 -10.86
C LEU A 133 -5.65 8.66 -11.68
N GLU A 134 -6.42 9.74 -11.69
CA GLU A 134 -6.12 10.97 -12.43
C GLU A 134 -4.84 11.61 -11.92
N LEU A 135 -4.61 11.57 -10.61
CA LEU A 135 -3.39 12.08 -9.98
C LEU A 135 -2.17 11.26 -10.41
N LEU A 136 -2.27 9.93 -10.39
CA LEU A 136 -1.19 9.03 -10.82
C LEU A 136 -0.85 9.17 -12.30
N TYR A 137 -1.89 9.18 -13.14
CA TYR A 137 -1.73 9.39 -14.59
C TYR A 137 -1.11 10.75 -14.88
N SER A 138 -1.61 11.81 -14.25
CA SER A 138 -1.10 13.19 -14.45
C SER A 138 0.34 13.35 -13.96
N ALA A 139 0.71 12.72 -12.84
CA ALA A 139 2.10 12.71 -12.38
C ALA A 139 3.04 12.05 -13.41
N CYS A 140 2.59 10.97 -14.05
CA CYS A 140 3.34 10.31 -15.11
C CYS A 140 3.44 11.17 -16.39
N GLU A 141 2.37 11.86 -16.79
CA GLU A 141 2.41 12.77 -17.95
C GLU A 141 3.30 13.99 -17.67
N PHE A 142 3.17 14.63 -16.50
CA PHE A 142 3.97 15.77 -16.06
C PHE A 142 5.48 15.46 -16.09
N THR A 143 5.86 14.33 -15.53
CA THR A 143 7.27 13.90 -15.46
C THR A 143 7.78 13.33 -16.77
N LYS A 144 6.91 13.08 -17.77
CA LYS A 144 7.20 12.25 -18.95
C LYS A 144 7.80 10.90 -18.55
N ALA A 145 7.21 10.27 -17.53
CA ALA A 145 7.77 9.13 -16.84
C ALA A 145 8.16 7.99 -17.78
N LYS A 146 9.32 7.39 -17.48
CA LYS A 146 9.82 6.14 -18.04
C LYS A 146 10.06 5.10 -16.96
N THR A 147 10.30 5.48 -15.71
CA THR A 147 10.47 4.58 -14.58
C THR A 147 9.55 4.99 -13.43
N VAL A 148 8.62 4.12 -13.07
CA VAL A 148 7.71 4.31 -11.94
C VAL A 148 7.84 3.16 -10.97
N ILE A 149 7.85 3.45 -9.67
CA ILE A 149 7.75 2.44 -8.63
C ILE A 149 6.42 2.59 -7.90
N GLU A 150 5.74 1.46 -7.70
CA GLU A 150 4.52 1.35 -6.93
C GLU A 150 4.65 0.28 -5.84
N THR A 151 4.03 0.50 -4.68
CA THR A 151 3.90 -0.51 -3.64
C THR A 151 2.43 -0.70 -3.26
N GLY A 152 1.95 -1.94 -3.24
CA GLY A 152 0.53 -2.26 -3.09
C GLY A 152 -0.20 -2.14 -4.42
N VAL A 153 -0.64 -3.28 -4.97
CA VAL A 153 -1.28 -3.35 -6.30
C VAL A 153 -2.76 -3.69 -6.17
N ALA A 154 -3.10 -4.66 -5.32
CA ALA A 154 -4.46 -5.15 -5.17
C ALA A 154 -5.12 -5.50 -6.53
N TYR A 155 -6.29 -4.94 -6.85
CA TYR A 155 -6.92 -5.15 -8.16
C TYR A 155 -6.09 -4.62 -9.33
N GLY A 156 -5.24 -3.61 -9.11
CA GLY A 156 -4.33 -3.03 -10.09
C GLY A 156 -4.83 -1.76 -10.76
N TRP A 157 -5.73 -1.00 -10.14
CA TRP A 157 -6.24 0.25 -10.72
C TRP A 157 -5.17 1.34 -10.86
N SER A 158 -4.36 1.53 -9.83
CA SER A 158 -3.22 2.45 -9.86
C SER A 158 -2.17 2.01 -10.90
N SER A 159 -1.92 0.70 -11.01
CA SER A 159 -1.06 0.13 -12.06
C SER A 159 -1.65 0.37 -13.45
N PHE A 160 -2.97 0.22 -13.63
CA PHE A 160 -3.66 0.48 -14.89
C PHE A 160 -3.51 1.94 -15.33
N ALA A 161 -3.80 2.90 -14.44
CA ALA A 161 -3.62 4.33 -14.74
C ALA A 161 -2.17 4.66 -15.11
N THR A 162 -1.22 4.16 -14.31
CA THR A 162 0.22 4.38 -14.51
C THR A 162 0.70 3.79 -15.84
N LEU A 163 0.41 2.52 -16.12
CA LEU A 163 0.83 1.84 -17.36
C LEU A 163 0.20 2.47 -18.61
N THR A 164 -1.04 2.95 -18.50
CA THR A 164 -1.73 3.65 -19.60
C THR A 164 -0.97 4.90 -20.03
N SER A 165 -0.33 5.58 -19.07
CA SER A 165 0.60 6.67 -19.36
C SER A 165 1.92 6.11 -19.94
N LEU A 166 2.59 5.20 -19.22
CA LEU A 166 3.95 4.73 -19.57
C LEU A 166 4.10 4.10 -20.95
N GLN A 167 3.07 3.41 -21.46
CA GLN A 167 3.11 2.77 -22.79
C GLN A 167 3.49 3.77 -23.90
N LYS A 168 3.11 5.05 -23.77
CA LYS A 168 3.40 6.11 -24.76
C LYS A 168 4.90 6.39 -24.92
N ARG A 169 5.71 5.96 -23.96
CA ARG A 169 7.16 6.24 -23.87
C ARG A 169 7.99 4.97 -23.71
N ASN A 170 7.38 3.80 -23.88
CA ASN A 170 7.96 2.50 -23.56
C ASN A 170 8.58 2.46 -22.14
N GLY A 171 7.89 3.09 -21.17
CA GLY A 171 8.30 3.13 -19.78
C GLY A 171 8.13 1.78 -19.08
N THR A 172 8.63 1.64 -17.86
CA THR A 172 8.46 0.44 -17.03
C THR A 172 7.87 0.82 -15.68
N LEU A 173 6.78 0.16 -15.31
CA LEU A 173 6.27 0.14 -13.94
C LEU A 173 6.91 -1.03 -13.20
N TYR A 174 7.49 -0.74 -12.04
CA TYR A 174 7.94 -1.74 -11.09
C TYR A 174 7.00 -1.72 -9.88
N SER A 175 6.23 -2.78 -9.66
CA SER A 175 5.32 -2.86 -8.52
C SER A 175 5.77 -3.93 -7.52
N SER A 176 5.61 -3.66 -6.22
CA SER A 176 5.63 -4.68 -5.17
C SER A 176 4.23 -4.94 -4.65
N ASP A 177 3.89 -6.21 -4.41
CA ASP A 177 2.66 -6.57 -3.73
C ASP A 177 2.84 -7.91 -3.00
N MET A 178 2.48 -7.92 -1.71
CA MET A 178 2.72 -9.06 -0.84
C MET A 178 1.69 -10.17 -1.12
N PRO A 179 2.10 -11.44 -1.16
CA PRO A 179 1.19 -12.55 -1.42
C PRO A 179 -0.01 -12.65 -0.46
N TYR A 180 -1.19 -12.93 -1.02
CA TYR A 180 -2.46 -13.19 -0.32
C TYR A 180 -2.51 -14.63 0.20
N LEU A 181 -1.83 -14.87 1.31
CA LEU A 181 -1.58 -16.19 1.90
C LEU A 181 -2.83 -17.04 2.21
N SER A 182 -3.98 -16.44 2.49
CA SER A 182 -5.15 -17.15 2.99
C SER A 182 -6.20 -17.49 1.93
N GLN A 183 -6.12 -16.95 0.70
CA GLN A 183 -7.23 -16.97 -0.27
C GLN A 183 -6.87 -17.40 -1.70
N ASN A 184 -5.64 -17.84 -1.99
CA ASN A 184 -5.16 -17.96 -3.39
C ASN A 184 -5.41 -16.66 -4.18
N GLY A 185 -5.36 -15.52 -3.49
CA GLY A 185 -5.67 -14.22 -4.06
C GLY A 185 -4.60 -13.71 -5.02
N ASP A 186 -3.41 -14.32 -4.97
CA ASP A 186 -2.26 -13.95 -5.78
C ASP A 186 -2.54 -13.93 -7.28
N GLN A 187 -3.41 -14.82 -7.76
CA GLN A 187 -3.77 -14.91 -9.17
C GLN A 187 -4.64 -13.73 -9.65
N TYR A 188 -5.25 -12.99 -8.72
CA TYR A 188 -6.13 -11.86 -9.01
C TYR A 188 -5.43 -10.51 -8.85
N VAL A 189 -4.16 -10.49 -8.43
CA VAL A 189 -3.42 -9.23 -8.34
C VAL A 189 -3.21 -8.66 -9.74
N GLY A 190 -3.62 -7.41 -9.94
CA GLY A 190 -3.57 -6.78 -11.26
C GLY A 190 -4.62 -7.29 -12.24
N CYS A 191 -5.70 -7.93 -11.78
CA CYS A 191 -6.71 -8.49 -12.67
C CYS A 191 -7.40 -7.44 -13.55
N VAL A 192 -7.39 -6.16 -13.15
CA VAL A 192 -7.99 -5.07 -13.94
C VAL A 192 -7.03 -4.49 -14.97
N VAL A 193 -5.74 -4.86 -14.94
CA VAL A 193 -4.71 -4.37 -15.87
C VAL A 193 -4.83 -5.08 -17.21
N PRO A 194 -5.15 -4.37 -18.31
CA PRO A 194 -5.24 -4.93 -19.65
C PRO A 194 -3.95 -5.62 -20.11
N ASP A 195 -4.08 -6.73 -20.84
CA ASP A 195 -2.93 -7.56 -21.26
C ASP A 195 -1.92 -6.79 -22.12
N ASN A 196 -2.37 -5.88 -22.98
CA ASN A 196 -1.50 -5.07 -23.82
C ASN A 196 -0.58 -4.13 -23.03
N LEU A 197 -0.94 -3.77 -21.79
CA LEU A 197 -0.12 -2.92 -20.92
C LEU A 197 0.92 -3.71 -20.13
N ARG A 198 0.75 -5.03 -19.99
CA ARG A 198 1.60 -5.87 -19.14
C ARG A 198 3.04 -5.99 -19.64
N ALA A 199 3.28 -5.72 -20.92
CA ALA A 199 4.64 -5.69 -21.49
C ALA A 199 5.55 -4.65 -20.80
N ASN A 200 4.96 -3.59 -20.25
CA ASN A 200 5.66 -2.51 -19.55
C ASN A 200 5.65 -2.70 -18.01
N TRP A 201 5.27 -3.87 -17.50
CA TRP A 201 5.07 -4.12 -16.08
C TRP A 201 5.96 -5.22 -15.51
N LYS A 202 6.64 -4.92 -14.40
CA LYS A 202 7.39 -5.89 -13.59
C LYS A 202 6.80 -5.95 -12.18
N LEU A 203 6.16 -7.07 -11.86
CA LEU A 203 5.52 -7.31 -10.56
C LEU A 203 6.35 -8.22 -9.66
N PHE A 204 6.76 -7.71 -8.50
CA PHE A 204 7.53 -8.42 -7.48
C PHE A 204 6.60 -8.91 -6.36
N ARG A 205 6.43 -10.23 -6.26
CA ARG A 205 5.50 -10.90 -5.32
C ARG A 205 6.10 -11.13 -3.92
N HIS A 206 6.62 -10.07 -3.30
CA HIS A 206 7.11 -10.09 -1.92
C HIS A 206 6.77 -8.78 -1.20
N ALA A 207 6.91 -8.76 0.14
CA ALA A 207 6.81 -7.53 0.91
C ALA A 207 7.90 -6.52 0.51
N ASP A 208 7.68 -5.24 0.79
CA ASP A 208 8.53 -4.15 0.29
C ASP A 208 9.98 -4.25 0.73
N ARG A 209 10.22 -4.78 1.95
CA ARG A 209 11.58 -4.98 2.48
C ARG A 209 12.41 -5.96 1.65
N GLU A 210 11.75 -6.86 0.94
CA GLU A 210 12.36 -7.81 0.02
C GLU A 210 12.28 -7.34 -1.44
N SER A 211 11.19 -6.68 -1.83
CA SER A 211 10.94 -6.24 -3.20
C SER A 211 11.70 -4.97 -3.59
N LEU A 212 11.64 -3.91 -2.77
CA LEU A 212 12.26 -2.63 -3.12
C LEU A 212 13.77 -2.73 -3.34
N PRO A 213 14.57 -3.47 -2.53
CA PRO A 213 15.99 -3.63 -2.82
C PRO A 213 16.29 -4.34 -4.14
N LYS A 214 15.38 -5.21 -4.63
CA LYS A 214 15.50 -5.87 -5.94
C LYS A 214 15.14 -4.90 -7.05
N ILE A 215 14.00 -4.22 -6.93
CA ILE A 215 13.54 -3.21 -7.88
C ILE A 215 14.61 -2.13 -8.08
N LEU A 216 15.16 -1.57 -6.98
CA LEU A 216 16.15 -0.49 -7.02
C LEU A 216 17.51 -0.89 -7.62
N LYS A 217 17.79 -2.19 -7.78
CA LYS A 217 18.97 -2.67 -8.52
C LYS A 217 18.77 -2.60 -10.04
N GLU A 218 17.53 -2.65 -10.49
CA GLU A 218 17.17 -2.69 -11.92
C GLU A 218 16.59 -1.37 -12.44
N SER A 219 15.91 -0.60 -11.58
CA SER A 219 15.09 0.55 -12.01
C SER A 219 15.92 1.76 -12.46
N GLY A 220 17.16 1.89 -11.98
CA GLY A 220 17.95 3.11 -12.16
C GLY A 220 17.32 4.31 -11.44
N GLU A 221 17.31 5.46 -12.11
CA GLU A 221 16.66 6.69 -11.66
C GLU A 221 15.14 6.61 -11.81
N ILE A 222 14.38 7.13 -10.84
CA ILE A 222 12.92 7.02 -10.77
C ILE A 222 12.25 8.36 -11.06
N ASP A 223 11.22 8.36 -11.90
CA ASP A 223 10.41 9.54 -12.23
C ASP A 223 9.26 9.76 -11.25
N VAL A 224 8.55 8.68 -10.91
CA VAL A 224 7.39 8.71 -10.00
C VAL A 224 7.47 7.57 -9.00
N VAL A 225 7.15 7.88 -7.74
CA VAL A 225 6.95 6.90 -6.67
C VAL A 225 5.49 6.97 -6.22
N HIS A 226 4.83 5.82 -6.12
CA HIS A 226 3.51 5.65 -5.53
C HIS A 226 3.59 4.64 -4.37
N TYR A 227 3.20 5.06 -3.16
CA TYR A 227 3.24 4.21 -1.96
C TYR A 227 1.84 3.95 -1.38
N ASP A 228 1.36 2.71 -1.42
CA ASP A 228 0.09 2.24 -0.82
C ASP A 228 0.19 0.80 -0.23
N SER A 229 1.22 0.54 0.58
CA SER A 229 1.48 -0.81 1.12
C SER A 229 1.37 -0.91 2.66
N ASP A 230 2.48 -0.94 3.40
CA ASP A 230 2.49 -1.04 4.87
C ASP A 230 2.12 0.32 5.48
N LYS A 231 0.94 0.38 6.09
CA LYS A 231 0.36 1.58 6.70
C LYS A 231 0.90 1.87 8.10
N SER A 232 1.93 1.15 8.55
CA SER A 232 2.61 1.48 9.79
C SER A 232 3.66 2.56 9.62
N TYR A 233 3.81 3.37 10.67
CA TYR A 233 4.80 4.42 10.71
C TYR A 233 6.21 3.96 10.32
N GLU A 234 6.69 2.85 10.90
CA GLU A 234 8.03 2.33 10.62
C GLU A 234 8.16 1.72 9.22
N GLY A 235 7.07 1.20 8.66
CA GLY A 235 7.01 0.71 7.27
C GLY A 235 7.14 1.86 6.29
N MET A 236 6.25 2.85 6.42
CA MET A 236 6.26 4.09 5.65
C MET A 236 7.61 4.80 5.73
N LYS A 237 8.10 5.07 6.94
CA LYS A 237 9.39 5.74 7.16
C LYS A 237 10.53 5.03 6.44
N TRP A 238 10.65 3.71 6.62
CA TRP A 238 11.70 2.93 5.96
C TRP A 238 11.58 2.97 4.43
N ALA A 239 10.36 2.85 3.90
CA ALA A 239 10.12 2.90 2.46
C ALA A 239 10.48 4.29 1.89
N TYR A 240 10.10 5.38 2.57
CA TYR A 240 10.40 6.75 2.14
C TYR A 240 11.90 7.01 2.15
N GLU A 241 12.61 6.61 3.20
CA GLU A 241 14.07 6.70 3.29
C GLU A 241 14.78 5.87 2.21
N THR A 242 14.16 4.77 1.77
CA THR A 242 14.68 3.88 0.73
C THR A 242 14.43 4.42 -0.69
N LEU A 243 13.24 4.97 -0.95
CA LEU A 243 12.79 5.40 -2.28
C LEU A 243 13.24 6.83 -2.62
N TYR A 244 13.18 7.75 -1.66
CA TYR A 244 13.47 9.16 -1.89
C TYR A 244 14.86 9.45 -2.48
N PRO A 245 15.96 8.77 -2.07
CA PRO A 245 17.26 8.99 -2.68
C PRO A 245 17.32 8.66 -4.18
N LYS A 246 16.45 7.75 -4.65
CA LYS A 246 16.40 7.25 -6.03
C LYS A 246 15.41 8.02 -6.92
N LEU A 247 14.47 8.73 -6.32
CA LEU A 247 13.64 9.72 -7.02
C LEU A 247 14.52 10.83 -7.57
N ARG A 248 14.37 11.18 -8.85
CA ARG A 248 15.14 12.27 -9.46
C ARG A 248 14.64 13.65 -9.06
N LYS A 249 15.43 14.67 -9.38
CA LYS A 249 14.95 16.06 -9.34
C LYS A 249 13.87 16.28 -10.41
N GLY A 250 12.80 16.96 -10.05
CA GLY A 250 11.57 17.08 -10.83
C GLY A 250 10.72 15.81 -10.82
N GLY A 251 11.09 14.78 -10.04
CA GLY A 251 10.30 13.56 -9.88
C GLY A 251 9.20 13.74 -8.84
N VAL A 252 8.12 12.97 -8.97
CA VAL A 252 6.93 13.07 -8.12
C VAL A 252 6.88 11.91 -7.12
N PHE A 253 6.61 12.22 -5.86
CA PHE A 253 6.34 11.24 -4.82
C PHE A 253 4.89 11.35 -4.38
N ILE A 254 4.17 10.22 -4.38
CA ILE A 254 2.77 10.09 -3.97
C ILE A 254 2.70 9.02 -2.89
N SER A 255 2.02 9.32 -1.78
CA SER A 255 1.72 8.36 -0.73
C SER A 255 0.24 8.40 -0.39
N ASP A 256 -0.38 7.24 -0.40
CA ASP A 256 -1.73 7.07 0.12
C ASP A 256 -1.73 7.01 1.64
N ASP A 257 -2.92 7.16 2.23
CA ASP A 257 -3.20 6.98 3.65
C ASP A 257 -2.31 7.80 4.60
N ILE A 258 -1.93 9.02 4.20
CA ILE A 258 -1.02 9.86 5.01
C ILE A 258 -1.59 10.27 6.36
N ASN A 259 -2.90 10.10 6.56
CA ASN A 259 -3.60 10.40 7.80
C ASN A 259 -3.73 9.20 8.74
N ASP A 260 -3.20 8.01 8.40
CA ASP A 260 -3.19 6.87 9.32
C ASP A 260 -2.15 7.02 10.44
N ASN A 261 -1.07 7.77 10.19
CA ASN A 261 -0.04 8.12 11.16
C ASN A 261 0.80 9.31 10.64
N SER A 262 1.73 9.81 11.44
CA SER A 262 2.54 10.99 11.10
C SER A 262 3.73 10.74 10.18
N ALA A 263 3.96 9.54 9.63
CA ALA A 263 5.20 9.23 8.91
C ALA A 263 5.44 10.12 7.70
N PHE A 264 4.41 10.39 6.90
CA PHE A 264 4.55 11.27 5.72
C PHE A 264 4.84 12.72 6.13
N GLN A 265 4.10 13.23 7.12
CA GLN A 265 4.30 14.56 7.68
C GLN A 265 5.72 14.71 8.26
N ASP A 266 6.13 13.81 9.16
CA ASP A 266 7.45 13.83 9.80
C ASP A 266 8.56 13.74 8.75
N PHE A 267 8.38 12.92 7.70
CA PHE A 267 9.34 12.79 6.61
C PHE A 267 9.50 14.11 5.84
N CYS A 268 8.39 14.77 5.49
CA CYS A 268 8.42 16.05 4.80
C CYS A 268 9.07 17.14 5.67
N GLU A 269 8.72 17.22 6.96
CA GLU A 269 9.32 18.15 7.92
C GLU A 269 10.84 17.91 8.05
N GLN A 270 11.27 16.66 8.19
CA GLN A 270 12.69 16.30 8.29
C GLN A 270 13.47 16.67 7.02
N LYS A 271 12.87 16.47 5.85
CA LYS A 271 13.49 16.78 4.55
C LYS A 271 13.29 18.23 4.12
N LYS A 272 12.57 19.05 4.89
CA LYS A 272 12.17 20.42 4.56
C LYS A 272 11.43 20.50 3.21
N ILE A 273 10.60 19.51 2.95
CA ILE A 273 9.73 19.44 1.77
C ILE A 273 8.40 20.09 2.15
N VAL A 274 7.88 20.94 1.26
CA VAL A 274 6.51 21.46 1.37
C VAL A 274 5.62 20.54 0.53
N PRO A 275 4.83 19.66 1.14
CA PRO A 275 3.95 18.78 0.40
C PRO A 275 2.64 19.48 0.05
N THR A 276 1.97 18.94 -0.97
CA THR A 276 0.55 19.17 -1.23
C THR A 276 -0.23 17.97 -0.71
N VAL A 277 -1.37 18.22 -0.08
CA VAL A 277 -2.27 17.16 0.39
C VAL A 277 -3.52 17.17 -0.49
N VAL A 278 -3.87 16.00 -1.01
CA VAL A 278 -5.10 15.79 -1.78
C VAL A 278 -6.11 15.10 -0.88
N LYS A 279 -7.32 15.64 -0.79
CA LYS A 279 -8.45 14.90 -0.22
C LYS A 279 -9.02 13.97 -1.28
N PHE A 280 -9.07 12.68 -0.98
CA PHE A 280 -9.68 11.66 -1.83
C PHE A 280 -10.58 10.79 -0.96
N GLU A 281 -11.89 10.83 -1.24
CA GLU A 281 -12.92 10.24 -0.37
C GLU A 281 -12.80 10.70 1.10
N GLU A 282 -12.69 9.76 2.05
CA GLU A 282 -12.51 10.01 3.48
C GLU A 282 -11.02 10.02 3.90
N LYS A 283 -10.11 10.00 2.94
CA LYS A 283 -8.68 9.86 3.16
C LYS A 283 -7.88 10.98 2.52
N PHE A 284 -6.59 10.99 2.84
CA PHE A 284 -5.64 11.97 2.34
C PHE A 284 -4.48 11.28 1.62
N VAL A 285 -4.10 11.86 0.49
CA VAL A 285 -2.93 11.47 -0.32
C VAL A 285 -1.92 12.61 -0.26
N GLY A 286 -0.68 12.28 0.08
CA GLY A 286 0.42 13.24 0.14
C GLY A 286 1.21 13.25 -1.17
N VAL A 287 1.50 14.43 -1.69
CA VAL A 287 2.22 14.60 -2.96
C VAL A 287 3.32 15.64 -2.81
N PHE A 288 4.50 15.39 -3.38
CA PHE A 288 5.53 16.41 -3.55
C PHE A 288 6.36 16.18 -4.82
N VAL A 289 6.95 17.27 -5.35
CA VAL A 289 8.02 17.20 -6.36
C VAL A 289 9.37 17.36 -5.65
N LYS A 290 10.34 16.51 -5.98
CA LYS A 290 11.71 16.59 -5.45
C LYS A 290 12.58 17.58 -6.23
#